data_AF-A0A6N7WPT2-F1
#
_entry.id   AF-A0A6N7WPT2-F1
#
_cell.length_a   1.000
_cell.length_b   1.000
_cell.length_c   1.000
_cell.angle_alpha   90.00
_cell.angle_beta   90.00
_cell.angle_gamma   90.00
#
_symmetry.space_group_name_H-M   'P 1'
#
loop_
_entity.id
_entity.type
_entity.pdbx_description
1 polymer ?
#
loop_
_entity_poly.entity_id
_entity_poly.type
_entity_poly.pdbx_seq_one_letter_code
_entity_poly.pdbx_strand_id
1 'polypeptide(L)'
;MSNYEEKEAKALVKIADVLNKLDSNLEELDSLNEDAKKHSMRKWLVEKKAMHEIKKIVHEAGKYEKYDEKELQKEIEHVEQYM
;
A
#
# COMPACT_ATOMS: atom_id res chain seq x y z
N MET A 1 2.53 6.06 -30.42
CA MET A 1 1.69 6.76 -29.41
C MET A 1 0.86 5.79 -28.55
N SER A 2 0.64 4.54 -28.97
CA SER A 2 -0.17 3.53 -28.23
C SER A 2 0.42 3.03 -26.90
N ASN A 3 1.73 3.12 -26.69
CA ASN A 3 2.39 2.49 -25.53
C ASN A 3 2.14 3.23 -24.21
N TYR A 4 1.80 4.53 -24.25
CA TYR A 4 1.62 5.33 -23.04
C TYR A 4 0.23 5.10 -22.41
N GLU A 5 -0.82 5.12 -23.23
CA GLU A 5 -2.19 4.78 -22.80
C GLU A 5 -2.28 3.35 -22.24
N GLU A 6 -1.55 2.40 -22.86
CA GLU A 6 -1.50 1.02 -22.37
C GLU A 6 -0.80 0.91 -21.00
N LYS A 7 0.24 1.72 -20.74
CA LYS A 7 0.92 1.77 -19.43
C LYS A 7 0.04 2.38 -18.35
N GLU A 8 -0.69 3.44 -18.67
CA GLU A 8 -1.63 4.07 -17.75
C GLU A 8 -2.78 3.12 -17.40
N ALA A 9 -3.36 2.43 -18.40
CA ALA A 9 -4.40 1.42 -18.17
C ALA A 9 -3.89 0.27 -17.30
N LYS A 10 -2.67 -0.25 -17.55
CA LYS A 10 -2.06 -1.27 -16.70
C LYS A 10 -1.79 -0.79 -15.28
N ALA A 11 -1.40 0.48 -15.10
CA ALA A 11 -1.22 1.06 -13.78
C ALA A 11 -2.54 1.14 -13.01
N LEU A 12 -3.64 1.53 -13.67
CA LEU A 12 -4.97 1.54 -13.06
C LEU A 12 -5.42 0.14 -12.62
N VAL A 13 -5.19 -0.89 -13.45
CA VAL A 13 -5.49 -2.29 -13.08
C VAL A 13 -4.68 -2.70 -11.85
N LYS A 14 -3.37 -2.44 -11.82
CA LYS A 14 -2.53 -2.73 -10.65
C LYS A 14 -2.98 -1.99 -9.39
N ILE A 15 -3.40 -0.73 -9.51
CA ILE A 15 -3.92 0.04 -8.36
C ILE A 15 -5.22 -0.59 -7.86
N ALA A 16 -6.13 -0.99 -8.75
CA ALA A 16 -7.35 -1.69 -8.37
C ALA A 16 -7.05 -3.00 -7.63
N ASP A 17 -6.06 -3.77 -8.09
CA ASP A 17 -5.62 -4.99 -7.40
C ASP A 17 -5.08 -4.71 -5.99
N VAL A 18 -4.31 -3.63 -5.81
CA VAL A 18 -3.81 -3.22 -4.49
C VAL A 18 -4.96 -2.80 -3.57
N LEU A 19 -5.95 -2.08 -4.09
CA LEU A 19 -7.13 -1.69 -3.31
C LEU A 19 -7.96 -2.91 -2.89
N ASN A 20 -8.24 -3.83 -3.80
CA ASN A 20 -8.97 -5.07 -3.47
C ASN A 20 -8.25 -5.89 -2.39
N LYS A 21 -6.91 -5.94 -2.43
CA LYS A 21 -6.10 -6.59 -1.39
C LYS A 21 -6.15 -5.84 -0.07
N LEU A 22 -6.13 -4.51 -0.09
CA LEU A 22 -6.27 -3.69 1.10
C LEU A 22 -7.60 -3.97 1.80
N ASP A 23 -8.71 -3.93 1.05
CA ASP A 23 -10.05 -4.20 1.58
C ASP A 23 -10.12 -5.61 2.19
N SER A 24 -9.64 -6.63 1.45
CA SER A 24 -9.62 -8.02 1.95
C SER A 24 -8.80 -8.16 3.24
N ASN A 25 -7.60 -7.56 3.29
CA ASN A 25 -6.75 -7.61 4.47
C ASN A 25 -7.37 -6.89 5.68
N LEU A 26 -8.06 -5.77 5.45
CA LEU A 26 -8.73 -5.03 6.52
C LEU A 26 -9.93 -5.81 7.08
N GLU A 27 -10.72 -6.45 6.21
CA GLU A 27 -11.81 -7.34 6.61
C GLU A 27 -11.28 -8.55 7.42
N GLU A 28 -10.19 -9.17 6.96
CA GLU A 28 -9.53 -10.25 7.69
C GLU A 28 -9.07 -9.77 9.07
N LEU A 29 -8.41 -8.61 9.17
CA LEU A 29 -8.01 -8.05 10.46
C LEU A 29 -9.21 -7.78 11.36
N ASP A 30 -10.30 -7.23 10.84
CA ASP A 30 -11.54 -6.98 11.60
C ASP A 30 -12.19 -8.26 12.13
N SER A 31 -12.00 -9.39 11.46
CA SER A 31 -12.48 -10.68 11.93
C SER A 31 -11.65 -11.27 13.09
N LEU A 32 -10.43 -10.77 13.30
CA LEU A 32 -9.55 -11.24 14.37
C LEU A 32 -9.94 -10.61 15.72
N ASN A 33 -10.14 -11.45 16.72
CA ASN A 33 -10.37 -11.01 18.10
C ASN A 33 -9.03 -10.68 18.78
N GLU A 34 -8.42 -9.55 18.40
CA GLU A 34 -7.13 -9.08 18.92
C GLU A 34 -7.27 -7.88 19.87
N ASP A 35 -6.21 -7.62 20.65
CA ASP A 35 -6.09 -6.42 21.45
C ASP A 35 -6.22 -5.15 20.57
N ALA A 36 -7.03 -4.18 21.02
CA ALA A 36 -7.39 -3.00 20.24
C ALA A 36 -6.17 -2.16 19.79
N LYS A 37 -5.09 -2.13 20.59
CA LYS A 37 -3.86 -1.40 20.22
C LYS A 37 -3.10 -2.16 19.12
N LYS A 38 -2.95 -3.48 19.26
CA LYS A 38 -2.30 -4.32 18.24
C LYS A 38 -3.08 -4.34 16.93
N HIS A 39 -4.41 -4.40 17.03
CA HIS A 39 -5.31 -4.38 15.90
C HIS A 39 -5.21 -3.08 15.09
N SER A 40 -5.24 -1.93 15.77
CA SER A 40 -5.09 -0.62 15.11
C SER A 40 -3.71 -0.42 14.48
N MET A 41 -2.62 -0.88 15.13
CA MET A 41 -1.28 -0.81 14.56
C MET A 41 -1.13 -1.72 13.32
N ARG A 42 -1.72 -2.92 13.32
CA ARG A 42 -1.70 -3.82 12.15
C ARG A 42 -2.48 -3.24 10.97
N LYS A 43 -3.67 -2.68 11.21
CA LYS A 43 -4.44 -1.99 10.17
C LYS A 43 -3.64 -0.85 9.54
N TRP A 44 -3.04 -0.02 10.39
CA TRP A 44 -2.17 1.07 9.93
C TRP A 44 -1.00 0.57 9.07
N LEU A 45 -0.34 -0.54 9.46
CA LEU A 45 0.74 -1.14 8.68
C LEU A 45 0.27 -1.62 7.30
N VAL A 46 -0.91 -2.24 7.23
CA VAL A 46 -1.50 -2.71 5.96
C VAL A 46 -1.83 -1.53 5.05
N GLU A 47 -2.46 -0.48 5.58
CA GLU A 47 -2.77 0.75 4.85
C GLU A 47 -1.50 1.42 4.31
N LYS A 48 -0.44 1.50 5.13
CA LYS A 48 0.85 2.07 4.73
C LYS A 48 1.54 1.29 3.62
N LYS A 49 1.52 -0.04 3.70
CA LYS A 49 2.04 -0.91 2.63
C LYS A 49 1.29 -0.69 1.33
N ALA A 50 -0.05 -0.69 1.37
CA ALA A 50 -0.88 -0.46 0.18
C ALA A 50 -0.62 0.93 -0.43
N MET A 51 -0.53 1.98 0.39
CA MET A 51 -0.22 3.33 -0.07
C MET A 51 1.15 3.41 -0.76
N HIS A 52 2.17 2.76 -0.18
CA HIS A 52 3.50 2.73 -0.78
C HIS A 52 3.52 1.97 -2.11
N GLU A 53 2.79 0.86 -2.22
CA GLU A 53 2.68 0.10 -3.46
C GLU A 53 1.95 0.91 -4.55
N ILE A 54 0.91 1.66 -4.19
CA ILE A 54 0.24 2.61 -5.10
C ILE A 54 1.24 3.70 -5.57
N LYS A 55 2.01 4.31 -4.66
CA LYS A 55 3.04 5.30 -5.03
C LYS A 55 4.05 4.72 -6.03
N LYS A 56 4.48 3.47 -5.82
CA LYS A 56 5.38 2.74 -6.73
C LYS A 56 4.75 2.57 -8.12
N ILE A 57 3.50 2.10 -8.19
CA ILE A 57 2.79 1.88 -9.47
C ILE A 57 2.62 3.18 -10.24
N VAL A 58 2.24 4.26 -9.56
CA VAL A 58 2.07 5.58 -10.19
C VAL A 58 3.43 6.15 -10.64
N HIS A 59 4.51 5.87 -9.90
CA HIS A 59 5.87 6.22 -10.32
C HIS A 59 6.31 5.45 -11.57
N GLU A 60 6.10 4.14 -11.61
CA GLU A 60 6.37 3.29 -12.78
C GLU A 60 5.59 3.73 -14.02
N ALA A 61 4.38 4.28 -13.83
CA ALA A 61 3.57 4.87 -14.89
C ALA A 61 4.05 6.26 -15.35
N GLY A 62 5.08 6.83 -14.70
CA GLY A 62 5.62 8.15 -14.99
C GLY A 62 4.74 9.31 -14.48
N LYS A 63 3.82 9.05 -13.55
CA LYS A 63 2.87 10.04 -13.02
C LYS A 63 3.19 10.53 -11.61
N TYR A 64 4.20 9.96 -10.97
CA TYR A 64 4.63 10.35 -9.62
C TYR A 64 6.14 10.29 -9.47
N GLU A 65 6.84 11.41 -9.28
CA GLU A 65 8.31 11.42 -9.26
C GLU A 65 8.93 11.19 -7.87
N LYS A 66 8.16 11.42 -6.80
CA LYS A 66 8.68 11.46 -5.42
C LYS A 66 8.71 10.11 -4.70
N TYR A 67 8.81 9.01 -5.46
CA TYR A 67 8.85 7.68 -4.86
C TYR A 67 10.22 7.43 -4.20
N ASP A 68 10.21 7.09 -2.92
CA ASP A 68 11.38 6.59 -2.19
C ASP A 68 11.10 5.15 -1.73
N GLU A 69 11.79 4.20 -2.36
CA GLU A 69 11.69 2.76 -2.05
C GLU A 69 11.99 2.44 -0.58
N LYS A 70 12.78 3.28 0.10
CA LYS A 70 13.15 3.08 1.51
C LYS A 70 12.21 3.78 2.49
N GLU A 71 11.25 4.57 2.02
CA GLU A 71 10.28 5.28 2.87
C GLU A 71 9.50 4.30 3.75
N LEU A 72 8.92 3.27 3.14
CA LEU A 72 8.11 2.28 3.84
C LEU A 72 8.94 1.51 4.88
N GLN A 73 10.16 1.08 4.52
CA GLN A 73 11.02 0.34 5.43
C GLN A 73 11.36 1.17 6.68
N LYS A 74 11.70 2.45 6.52
CA LYS A 74 11.98 3.35 7.65
C LYS A 74 10.75 3.57 8.53
N GLU A 75 9.57 3.74 7.92
CA GLU A 75 8.32 3.92 8.66
C GLU A 75 7.94 2.66 9.45
N ILE A 76 8.11 1.47 8.85
CA ILE A 76 7.83 0.19 9.53
C ILE A 76 8.82 -0.02 10.68
N GLU A 77 10.13 0.13 10.44
CA GLU A 77 11.16 -0.02 11.49
C GLU A 77 10.90 0.94 12.66
N HIS A 78 10.48 2.17 12.39
CA HIS A 78 10.14 3.13 13.42
C HIS A 78 8.93 2.69 14.25
N VAL A 79 7.87 2.17 13.61
CA VAL A 79 6.66 1.73 14.32
C VAL A 79 6.84 0.41 15.05
N GLU A 80 7.66 -0.51 14.53
CA GLU A 80 8.03 -1.75 15.20
C GLU A 80 8.72 -1.50 16.55
N GLN A 81 9.43 -0.39 16.72
CA GLN A 81 10.00 -0.01 18.02
C GLN A 81 8.95 0.28 19.11
N TYR A 82 7.69 0.51 18.73
CA TYR A 82 6.59 0.86 19.64
C TYR A 82 5.53 -0.24 19.80
N MET A 83 5.67 -1.36 19.08
CA MET A 83 4.79 -2.54 19.15
C MET A 83 5.22 -3.50 20.26
#